data_AF-A0A0F4GAV4-F1
#
_entry.id   AF-A0A0F4GAV4-F1
#
_cell.length_a   1.000
_cell.length_b   1.000
_cell.length_c   1.000
_cell.angle_alpha   90.00
_cell.angle_beta   90.00
_cell.angle_gamma   90.00
#
_symmetry.space_group_name_H-M   'P 1'
#
loop_
_entity.id
_entity.type
_entity.pdbx_description
1 polymer ?
#
loop_
_entity_poly.entity_id
_entity_poly.type
_entity_poly.pdbx_seq_one_letter_code
_entity_poly.pdbx_strand_id
1 'polypeptide(L)'
;MSTDHPLPALTTSTTTTTTDNETHPPSTDLTNPLLTAPQLDTHVDTTPLSPTLERKNSLEKKLQTRPEAEELKERHILLDTDVAPGLQARQRELERQRVADGLKKNLASRPTAPELIERNILPDSKAAPALQSQERELKKNLRADSLEKALQGRPEKGVLVREGILREDEEEGLEGEREESGKEGGRETIVGRVELE
;
A
#
# COMPACT_ATOMS: atom_id res chain seq x y z
N MET A 1 -48.55 -24.37 6.91
CA MET A 1 -47.62 -24.06 8.02
C MET A 1 -46.60 -23.08 7.47
N SER A 2 -46.90 -21.78 7.58
CA SER A 2 -46.03 -20.70 7.11
C SER A 2 -45.66 -19.87 8.33
N THR A 3 -44.38 -19.88 8.72
CA THR A 3 -43.84 -19.02 9.78
C THR A 3 -43.13 -17.85 9.13
N ASP A 4 -43.86 -16.75 9.03
CA ASP A 4 -43.36 -15.41 8.75
C ASP A 4 -42.51 -14.93 9.95
N HIS A 5 -41.26 -14.53 9.71
CA HIS A 5 -40.35 -14.00 10.73
C HIS A 5 -40.12 -12.51 10.44
N PRO A 6 -40.56 -11.58 11.31
CA PRO A 6 -40.38 -10.16 11.07
C PRO A 6 -38.93 -9.70 11.36
N LEU A 7 -38.41 -8.83 10.50
CA LEU A 7 -37.13 -8.15 10.64
C LEU A 7 -37.20 -7.05 11.72
N PRO A 8 -36.14 -6.81 12.52
CA PRO A 8 -36.12 -5.73 13.50
C PRO A 8 -35.86 -4.35 12.86
N ALA A 9 -36.52 -3.33 13.41
CA ALA A 9 -36.49 -1.94 12.98
C ALA A 9 -35.23 -1.17 13.40
N LEU A 10 -34.87 -0.17 12.59
CA LEU A 10 -33.82 0.83 12.85
C LEU A 10 -34.24 1.78 13.99
N THR A 11 -33.40 1.93 15.01
CA THR A 11 -33.59 2.94 16.07
C THR A 11 -32.74 4.18 15.78
N THR A 12 -33.40 5.33 15.64
CA THR A 12 -32.76 6.65 15.62
C THR A 12 -32.85 7.26 17.02
N SER A 13 -31.71 7.45 17.69
CA SER A 13 -31.66 8.10 19.00
C SER A 13 -31.54 9.62 18.83
N THR A 14 -32.65 10.32 19.05
CA THR A 14 -32.70 11.78 19.31
C THR A 14 -32.65 11.99 20.83
N THR A 15 -31.62 12.69 21.33
CA THR A 15 -31.57 13.16 22.73
C THR A 15 -31.81 14.66 22.78
N THR A 16 -32.95 15.05 23.33
CA THR A 16 -33.27 16.40 23.78
C THR A 16 -32.71 16.59 25.20
N THR A 17 -31.91 17.63 25.44
CA THR A 17 -31.43 17.98 26.79
C THR A 17 -32.16 19.23 27.27
N THR A 18 -33.10 19.00 28.19
CA THR A 18 -33.84 19.98 28.98
C THR A 18 -32.99 20.40 30.18
N THR A 19 -33.11 21.68 30.53
CA THR A 19 -32.60 22.36 31.74
C THR A 19 -32.85 21.60 33.03
N ASP A 20 -31.89 21.61 33.96
CA ASP A 20 -32.12 22.17 35.31
C ASP A 20 -30.81 22.24 36.13
N ASN A 21 -30.71 23.35 36.85
CA ASN A 21 -29.64 23.74 37.74
C ASN A 21 -30.01 23.30 39.16
N GLU A 22 -29.24 22.41 39.79
CA GLU A 22 -29.06 22.44 41.25
C GLU A 22 -27.80 21.70 41.73
N THR A 23 -27.13 22.39 42.64
CA THR A 23 -25.92 22.15 43.43
C THR A 23 -25.88 20.78 44.16
N HIS A 24 -24.74 20.08 44.06
CA HIS A 24 -24.36 18.99 44.99
C HIS A 24 -22.86 19.02 45.36
N PRO A 25 -22.48 18.55 46.56
CA PRO A 25 -21.21 18.84 47.24
C PRO A 25 -20.02 17.97 46.76
N PRO A 26 -18.77 18.35 47.06
CA PRO A 26 -17.58 17.60 46.63
C PRO A 26 -17.32 16.39 47.53
N SER A 27 -17.41 15.19 46.96
CA SER A 27 -16.87 13.96 47.55
C SER A 27 -15.40 13.80 47.18
N THR A 28 -14.58 13.53 48.19
CA THR A 28 -13.14 13.29 48.10
C THR A 28 -12.81 11.86 47.66
N ASP A 29 -11.91 11.79 46.68
CA ASP A 29 -10.74 10.91 46.61
C ASP A 29 -10.93 9.39 46.34
N LEU A 30 -10.71 9.01 45.07
CA LEU A 30 -9.98 7.80 44.72
C LEU A 30 -8.92 8.18 43.67
N THR A 31 -7.68 8.18 44.15
CA THR A 31 -6.41 8.39 43.48
C THR A 31 -6.22 7.54 42.22
N ASN A 32 -6.35 8.18 41.06
CA ASN A 32 -5.68 7.73 39.83
C ASN A 32 -4.28 8.35 39.83
N PRO A 33 -3.19 7.57 39.64
CA PRO A 33 -1.87 8.16 39.47
C PRO A 33 -1.85 8.90 38.14
N LEU A 34 -1.92 10.22 38.27
CA LEU A 34 -1.73 11.24 37.26
C LEU A 34 -0.66 10.82 36.25
N LEU A 35 -1.10 10.50 35.02
CA LEU A 35 -0.24 10.60 33.86
C LEU A 35 0.05 12.09 33.69
N THR A 36 1.10 12.57 34.35
CA THR A 36 1.64 13.91 34.21
C THR A 36 1.86 14.15 32.72
N ALA A 37 0.96 14.91 32.10
CA ALA A 37 1.26 15.61 30.87
C ALA A 37 2.56 16.37 31.13
N PRO A 38 3.53 16.40 30.19
CA PRO A 38 4.69 17.25 30.38
C PRO A 38 4.14 18.68 30.50
N GLN A 39 4.16 19.22 31.72
CA GLN A 39 3.93 20.63 31.96
C GLN A 39 5.01 21.33 31.15
N LEU A 40 4.62 21.86 30.00
CA LEU A 40 5.43 22.86 29.31
C LEU A 40 5.48 24.02 30.28
N ASP A 41 6.62 24.16 30.96
CA ASP A 41 6.91 25.31 31.80
C ASP A 41 6.79 26.56 30.91
N THR A 42 5.62 27.19 30.91
CA THR A 42 5.40 28.51 30.31
C THR A 42 6.00 29.57 31.22
N HIS A 43 7.24 29.35 31.70
CA HIS A 43 8.00 30.36 32.40
C HIS A 43 8.35 31.43 31.37
N VAL A 44 7.46 32.41 31.25
CA VAL A 44 7.71 33.61 30.47
C VAL A 44 8.95 34.27 31.08
N ASP A 45 10.04 34.27 30.35
CA ASP A 45 11.28 34.93 30.74
C ASP A 45 11.03 36.44 30.80
N THR A 46 10.78 36.95 32.01
CA THR A 46 10.58 38.38 32.29
C THR A 46 11.90 39.13 32.49
N THR A 47 13.06 38.47 32.29
CA THR A 47 14.35 39.14 32.39
C THR A 47 14.48 40.20 31.29
N PRO A 48 14.96 41.41 31.61
CA PRO A 48 15.06 42.50 30.64
C PRO A 48 15.86 42.07 29.40
N LEU A 49 15.45 42.51 28.21
CA LEU A 49 16.08 42.18 26.91
C LEU A 49 17.54 42.68 26.76
N SER A 50 18.16 43.15 27.84
CA SER A 50 19.56 43.52 27.90
C SER A 50 20.44 42.42 27.33
N PRO A 51 21.44 42.75 26.50
CA PRO A 51 22.35 41.78 25.90
C PRO A 51 23.33 41.26 26.96
N THR A 52 22.84 40.39 27.86
CA THR A 52 23.67 39.70 28.86
C THR A 52 24.59 38.70 28.16
N LEU A 53 25.78 38.51 28.72
CA LEU A 53 26.77 37.58 28.18
C LEU A 53 26.23 36.14 28.13
N GLU A 54 25.47 35.73 29.15
CA GLU A 54 24.84 34.42 29.24
C GLU A 54 23.84 34.17 28.09
N ARG A 55 23.03 35.18 27.74
CA ARG A 55 22.08 35.11 26.61
C ARG A 55 22.82 34.97 25.29
N LYS A 56 23.96 35.67 25.11
CA LYS A 56 24.81 35.55 23.92
C LYS A 56 25.39 34.13 23.79
N ASN A 57 25.97 33.59 24.86
CA ASN A 57 26.56 32.26 24.86
C ASN A 57 25.52 31.15 24.58
N SER A 58 24.32 31.27 25.17
CA SER A 58 23.22 30.33 24.93
C SER A 58 22.71 30.37 23.48
N LEU A 59 22.58 31.57 22.90
CA LEU A 59 22.17 31.74 21.51
C LEU A 59 23.22 31.18 20.55
N GLU A 60 24.51 31.47 20.77
CA GLU A 60 25.60 30.95 19.97
C GLU A 60 25.60 29.42 19.91
N LYS A 61 25.46 28.76 21.07
CA LYS A 61 25.35 27.30 21.14
C LYS A 61 24.17 26.76 20.33
N LYS A 62 22.99 27.41 20.39
CA LYS A 62 21.80 27.00 19.63
C LYS A 62 21.95 27.22 18.12
N LEU A 63 22.68 28.26 17.71
CA LEU A 63 22.96 28.53 16.31
C LEU A 63 23.96 27.53 15.73
N GLN A 64 24.95 27.07 16.51
CA GLN A 64 25.88 26.00 16.09
C GLN A 64 25.18 24.66 15.87
N THR A 65 24.14 24.35 16.66
CA THR A 65 23.36 23.11 16.53
C THR A 65 22.10 23.30 15.69
N ARG A 66 22.00 24.37 14.91
CA ARG A 66 20.81 24.65 14.10
C ARG A 66 20.78 23.68 12.90
N PRO A 67 19.65 23.02 12.61
CA PRO A 67 19.49 22.21 11.41
C PRO A 67 19.49 23.07 10.15
N GLU A 68 19.99 22.50 9.06
CA GLU A 68 20.02 23.17 7.76
C GLU A 68 18.60 23.33 7.18
N ALA A 69 18.43 24.32 6.31
CA ALA A 69 17.11 24.58 5.71
C ALA A 69 16.59 23.39 4.89
N GLU A 70 17.49 22.66 4.23
CA GLU A 70 17.17 21.44 3.46
C GLU A 70 16.67 20.32 4.37
N GLU A 71 17.35 20.05 5.50
CA GLU A 71 16.92 19.07 6.50
C GLU A 71 15.51 19.38 7.05
N LEU A 72 15.19 20.66 7.23
CA LEU A 72 13.85 21.08 7.64
C LEU A 72 12.78 20.83 6.56
N LYS A 73 13.14 20.90 5.27
CA LYS A 73 12.24 20.57 4.15
C LYS A 73 12.01 19.06 4.06
N GLU A 74 13.08 18.28 4.18
CA GLU A 74 13.01 16.80 4.20
C GLU A 74 12.14 16.30 5.36
N ARG A 75 12.24 16.94 6.52
CA ARG A 75 11.39 16.66 7.68
C ARG A 75 9.98 17.24 7.58
N HIS A 76 9.63 17.87 6.47
CA HIS A 76 8.34 18.52 6.23
C HIS A 76 7.96 19.60 7.26
N ILE A 77 8.95 20.23 7.90
CA ILE A 77 8.76 21.36 8.81
C ILE A 77 8.70 22.65 7.99
N LEU A 78 9.67 22.84 7.09
CA LEU A 78 9.67 23.92 6.11
C LEU A 78 9.06 23.41 4.80
N LEU A 79 8.27 24.24 4.14
CA LEU A 79 7.70 23.88 2.84
C LEU A 79 8.76 24.05 1.75
N ASP A 80 8.85 23.05 0.87
CA ASP A 80 9.68 23.13 -0.32
C ASP A 80 8.90 23.76 -1.47
N THR A 81 8.70 25.07 -1.40
CA THR A 81 7.97 25.82 -2.44
C THR A 81 8.64 27.16 -2.69
N ASP A 82 8.81 27.54 -3.96
CA ASP A 82 9.31 28.86 -4.37
C ASP A 82 8.26 29.98 -4.26
N VAL A 83 7.07 29.63 -3.78
CA VAL A 83 5.94 30.55 -3.62
C VAL A 83 6.11 31.38 -2.35
N ALA A 84 5.78 32.66 -2.44
CA ALA A 84 5.82 33.58 -1.30
C ALA A 84 5.06 33.01 -0.08
N PRO A 85 5.57 33.17 1.16
CA PRO A 85 5.01 32.56 2.38
C PRO A 85 3.50 32.79 2.57
N GLY A 86 2.99 33.98 2.20
CA GLY A 86 1.56 34.31 2.32
C GLY A 86 0.63 33.53 1.38
N LEU A 87 1.15 32.94 0.30
CA LEU A 87 0.37 32.18 -0.68
C LEU A 87 0.51 30.67 -0.54
N GLN A 88 1.49 30.17 0.24
CA GLN A 88 1.74 28.74 0.42
C GLN A 88 0.49 27.97 0.88
N ALA A 89 -0.30 28.57 1.78
CA ALA A 89 -1.54 27.97 2.25
C ALA A 89 -2.56 27.74 1.11
N ARG A 90 -2.72 28.73 0.21
CA ARG A 90 -3.63 28.63 -0.93
C ARG A 90 -3.13 27.63 -1.97
N GLN A 91 -1.81 27.59 -2.21
CA GLN A 91 -1.20 26.62 -3.10
C GLN A 91 -1.48 25.18 -2.63
N ARG A 92 -1.26 24.90 -1.34
CA ARG A 92 -1.53 23.57 -0.76
C ARG A 92 -3.01 23.19 -0.83
N GLU A 93 -3.90 24.15 -0.59
CA GLU A 93 -5.34 23.90 -0.70
C GLU A 93 -5.75 23.55 -2.13
N LEU A 94 -5.24 24.28 -3.12
CA LEU A 94 -5.46 23.98 -4.53
C LEU A 94 -4.89 22.61 -4.93
N GLU A 95 -3.70 22.26 -4.45
CA GLU A 95 -3.11 20.94 -4.67
C GLU A 95 -3.98 19.84 -4.05
N ARG A 96 -4.44 20.03 -2.81
CA ARG A 96 -5.36 19.11 -2.15
C ARG A 96 -6.65 18.91 -2.94
N GLN A 97 -7.24 19.99 -3.46
CA GLN A 97 -8.44 19.93 -4.28
C GLN A 97 -8.20 19.15 -5.58
N ARG A 98 -7.08 19.42 -6.28
CA ARG A 98 -6.70 18.67 -7.49
C ARG A 98 -6.53 17.18 -7.21
N VAL A 99 -5.85 16.82 -6.12
CA VAL A 99 -5.70 15.43 -5.69
C VAL A 99 -7.06 14.82 -5.36
N ALA A 100 -7.92 15.53 -4.62
CA ALA A 100 -9.26 15.06 -4.27
C ALA A 100 -10.13 14.81 -5.51
N ASP A 101 -10.14 15.72 -6.48
CA ASP A 101 -10.88 15.57 -7.72
C ASP A 101 -10.33 14.41 -8.56
N GLY A 102 -9.00 14.28 -8.63
CA GLY A 102 -8.33 13.14 -9.27
C GLY A 102 -8.73 11.81 -8.64
N LEU A 103 -8.71 11.72 -7.31
CA LEU A 103 -9.15 10.53 -6.58
C LEU A 103 -10.63 10.24 -6.82
N LYS A 104 -11.50 11.25 -6.79
CA LYS A 104 -12.93 11.10 -7.07
C LYS A 104 -13.18 10.51 -8.45
N LYS A 105 -12.46 10.97 -9.48
CA LYS A 105 -12.53 10.42 -10.83
C LYS A 105 -12.10 8.95 -10.87
N ASN A 106 -10.95 8.62 -10.26
CA ASN A 106 -10.43 7.24 -10.23
C ASN A 106 -11.34 6.27 -9.46
N LEU A 107 -11.98 6.75 -8.38
CA LEU A 107 -12.95 5.96 -7.62
C LEU A 107 -14.24 5.72 -8.42
N ALA A 108 -14.69 6.71 -9.20
CA ALA A 108 -15.86 6.55 -10.06
C ALA A 108 -15.63 5.51 -11.18
N SER A 109 -14.41 5.41 -11.71
CA SER A 109 -14.02 4.42 -12.73
C SER A 109 -13.29 3.21 -12.16
N ARG A 110 -13.52 2.87 -10.88
CA ARG A 110 -12.80 1.78 -10.21
C ARG A 110 -13.21 0.42 -10.81
N PRO A 111 -12.27 -0.36 -11.39
CA PRO A 111 -12.58 -1.70 -11.91
C PRO A 111 -13.06 -2.64 -10.82
N THR A 112 -13.95 -3.56 -11.20
CA THR A 112 -14.45 -4.58 -10.29
C THR A 112 -13.44 -5.73 -10.14
N ALA A 113 -13.53 -6.50 -9.05
CA ALA A 113 -12.68 -7.69 -8.86
C ALA A 113 -12.74 -8.70 -10.02
N PRO A 114 -13.92 -9.07 -10.59
CA PRO A 114 -13.96 -9.98 -11.74
C PRO A 114 -13.27 -9.41 -12.98
N GLU A 115 -13.41 -8.11 -13.28
CA GLU A 115 -12.69 -7.48 -14.40
C GLU A 115 -11.17 -7.59 -14.25
N LEU A 116 -10.65 -7.52 -13.02
CA LEU A 116 -9.22 -7.69 -12.75
C LEU A 116 -8.77 -9.15 -12.91
N ILE A 117 -9.65 -10.12 -12.63
CA ILE A 117 -9.40 -11.54 -12.85
C ILE A 117 -9.37 -11.85 -14.35
N GLU A 118 -10.34 -11.33 -15.12
CA GLU A 118 -10.37 -11.47 -16.58
C GLU A 118 -9.12 -10.89 -17.25
N ARG A 119 -8.61 -9.77 -16.71
CA ARG A 119 -7.35 -9.16 -17.16
C ARG A 119 -6.09 -9.85 -16.62
N ASN A 120 -6.22 -10.97 -15.90
CA ASN A 120 -5.12 -11.71 -15.26
C ASN A 120 -4.25 -10.86 -14.30
N ILE A 121 -4.81 -9.80 -13.72
CA ILE A 121 -4.13 -8.95 -12.72
C ILE A 121 -4.31 -9.56 -11.33
N LEU A 122 -5.53 -10.02 -11.02
CA LEU A 122 -5.85 -10.71 -9.76
C LEU A 122 -5.99 -12.22 -10.02
N PRO A 123 -5.52 -13.10 -9.13
CA PRO A 123 -5.77 -14.53 -9.27
C PRO A 123 -7.25 -14.85 -9.01
N ASP A 124 -7.79 -15.79 -9.80
CA ASP A 124 -9.07 -16.44 -9.51
C ASP A 124 -8.88 -17.47 -8.38
N SER A 125 -8.81 -16.97 -7.14
CA SER A 125 -8.70 -17.81 -5.95
C SER A 125 -9.47 -17.21 -4.78
N LYS A 126 -10.04 -18.10 -3.95
CA LYS A 126 -10.69 -17.78 -2.69
C LYS A 126 -9.70 -17.75 -1.50
N ALA A 127 -8.43 -18.07 -1.73
CA ALA A 127 -7.41 -18.05 -0.69
C ALA A 127 -7.15 -16.63 -0.17
N ALA A 128 -6.79 -16.53 1.11
CA ALA A 128 -6.40 -15.27 1.73
C ALA A 128 -5.17 -14.66 1.01
N PRO A 129 -5.03 -13.32 0.96
CA PRO A 129 -3.95 -12.66 0.21
C PRO A 129 -2.54 -13.18 0.52
N ALA A 130 -2.27 -13.52 1.78
CA ALA A 130 -0.98 -14.04 2.22
C ALA A 130 -0.64 -15.43 1.64
N LEU A 131 -1.64 -16.23 1.25
CA LEU A 131 -1.47 -17.61 0.77
C LEU A 131 -1.53 -17.72 -0.77
N GLN A 132 -1.99 -16.68 -1.47
CA GLN A 132 -2.18 -16.71 -2.92
C GLN A 132 -0.87 -17.02 -3.68
N SER A 133 0.28 -16.57 -3.16
CA SER A 133 1.59 -16.87 -3.75
C SER A 133 1.90 -18.36 -3.68
N GLN A 134 1.78 -18.95 -2.49
CA GLN A 134 2.05 -20.37 -2.23
C GLN A 134 1.09 -21.27 -3.01
N GLU A 135 -0.20 -20.91 -3.05
CA GLU A 135 -1.19 -21.63 -3.83
C GLU A 135 -0.85 -21.62 -5.33
N ARG A 136 -0.45 -20.46 -5.88
CA ARG A 136 -0.07 -20.35 -7.29
C ARG A 136 1.14 -21.21 -7.61
N GLU A 137 2.12 -21.21 -6.73
CA GLU A 137 3.34 -22.03 -6.86
C GLU A 137 3.01 -23.52 -6.81
N LEU A 138 2.23 -23.95 -5.83
CA LEU A 138 1.76 -25.34 -5.73
C LEU A 138 0.98 -25.75 -6.98
N LYS A 139 0.02 -24.92 -7.42
CA LYS A 139 -0.79 -25.19 -8.63
C LYS A 139 0.08 -25.27 -9.89
N LYS A 140 1.16 -24.50 -9.96
CA LYS A 140 2.13 -24.58 -11.07
C LYS A 140 2.88 -25.91 -11.05
N ASN A 141 3.39 -26.32 -9.89
CA ASN A 141 4.12 -27.58 -9.74
C ASN A 141 3.21 -28.78 -10.03
N LEU A 142 1.99 -28.80 -9.47
CA LEU A 142 1.01 -29.86 -9.75
C LEU A 142 0.67 -29.95 -11.24
N ARG A 143 0.57 -28.82 -11.94
CA ARG A 143 0.36 -28.82 -13.40
C ARG A 143 1.57 -29.35 -14.15
N ALA A 144 2.78 -29.01 -13.72
CA ALA A 144 4.01 -29.51 -14.33
C ALA A 144 4.10 -31.04 -14.17
N ASP A 145 3.89 -31.56 -12.98
CA ASP A 145 3.92 -33.01 -12.70
C ASP A 145 2.85 -33.76 -13.51
N SER A 146 1.63 -33.21 -13.57
CA SER A 146 0.54 -33.78 -14.38
C SER A 146 0.88 -33.79 -15.88
N LEU A 147 1.54 -32.75 -16.37
CA LEU A 147 1.95 -32.64 -17.75
C LEU A 147 3.09 -33.60 -18.07
N GLU A 148 4.07 -33.73 -17.17
CA GLU A 148 5.16 -34.69 -17.30
C GLU A 148 4.63 -36.12 -17.44
N LYS A 149 3.70 -36.52 -16.56
CA LYS A 149 3.06 -37.83 -16.62
C LYS A 149 2.30 -38.05 -17.94
N ALA A 150 1.61 -37.03 -18.44
CA ALA A 150 0.89 -37.12 -19.72
C ALA A 150 1.84 -37.25 -20.91
N LEU A 151 3.01 -36.61 -20.85
CA LEU A 151 4.04 -36.71 -21.88
C LEU A 151 4.77 -38.07 -21.87
N GLN A 152 4.92 -38.72 -20.71
CA GLN A 152 5.49 -40.07 -20.63
C GLN A 152 4.66 -41.10 -21.42
N GLY A 153 3.33 -40.92 -21.45
CA GLY A 153 2.40 -41.75 -22.21
C GLY A 153 2.15 -41.26 -23.64
N ARG A 154 3.00 -40.39 -24.19
CA ARG A 154 2.79 -39.79 -25.52
C ARG A 154 2.82 -40.89 -26.60
N PRO A 155 1.74 -41.09 -27.38
CA PRO A 155 1.73 -42.10 -28.44
C PRO A 155 2.72 -41.73 -29.54
N GLU A 156 3.35 -42.76 -30.11
CA GLU A 156 4.23 -42.60 -31.26
C GLU A 156 3.43 -42.22 -32.52
N LYS A 157 4.10 -41.55 -33.45
CA LYS A 157 3.50 -41.04 -34.70
C LYS A 157 2.74 -42.12 -35.50
N GLY A 158 3.28 -43.33 -35.59
CA GLY A 158 2.64 -44.44 -36.32
C GLY A 158 1.32 -44.92 -35.68
N VAL A 159 1.12 -44.71 -34.37
CA VAL A 159 -0.17 -45.00 -33.72
C VAL A 159 -1.23 -44.00 -34.19
N LEU A 160 -0.87 -42.72 -34.35
CA LEU A 160 -1.77 -41.67 -34.84
C LEU A 160 -2.17 -41.88 -36.30
N VAL A 161 -1.25 -42.40 -37.12
CA VAL A 161 -1.54 -42.80 -38.52
C VAL A 161 -2.55 -43.94 -38.56
N ARG A 162 -2.32 -44.98 -37.75
CA ARG A 162 -3.23 -46.14 -37.66
C ARG A 162 -4.64 -45.77 -37.19
N GLU A 163 -4.74 -44.80 -36.28
CA GLU A 163 -6.02 -44.26 -35.81
C GLU A 163 -6.69 -43.29 -36.80
N GLY A 164 -6.03 -42.99 -37.94
CA GLY A 164 -6.55 -42.10 -38.98
C GLY A 164 -6.55 -40.62 -38.59
N ILE A 165 -5.80 -40.25 -37.54
CA ILE A 165 -5.64 -38.87 -37.07
C ILE A 165 -4.55 -38.15 -37.89
N LEU A 166 -3.47 -38.86 -38.23
CA LEU A 166 -2.35 -38.37 -39.05
C LEU A 166 -2.36 -39.05 -40.41
N ARG A 167 -1.98 -38.35 -41.49
CA ARG A 167 -1.88 -38.94 -42.83
C ARG A 167 -0.49 -39.57 -43.05
N GLU A 168 -0.42 -40.63 -43.84
CA GLU A 168 0.84 -41.37 -44.11
C GLU A 168 1.89 -40.49 -44.82
N ASP A 169 1.47 -39.57 -45.69
CA ASP A 169 2.31 -38.59 -46.38
C ASP A 169 2.92 -37.52 -45.44
N GLU A 170 2.33 -37.34 -44.26
CA GLU A 170 2.85 -36.45 -43.21
C GLU A 170 3.84 -37.18 -42.26
N GLU A 171 3.98 -38.50 -42.39
CA GLU A 171 4.90 -39.33 -41.57
C GLU A 171 6.37 -39.08 -41.91
N GLU A 172 6.68 -38.84 -43.19
CA GLU A 172 8.04 -38.61 -43.72
C GLU A 172 8.51 -37.14 -43.57
N GLY A 173 7.58 -36.18 -43.50
CA GLY A 173 7.90 -34.74 -43.50
C GLY A 173 8.48 -34.17 -42.19
N LEU A 174 8.49 -34.95 -41.10
CA LEU A 174 8.94 -34.51 -39.76
C LEU A 174 10.37 -34.97 -39.41
N GLU A 175 11.08 -35.58 -40.35
CA GLU A 175 12.50 -35.96 -40.19
C GLU A 175 13.47 -34.81 -40.55
N GLY A 176 12.92 -33.63 -40.87
CA GLY A 176 13.67 -32.43 -41.24
C GLY A 176 14.34 -31.72 -40.05
N GLU A 177 15.66 -31.80 -40.02
CA GLU A 177 16.61 -30.82 -39.47
C GLU A 177 16.57 -30.57 -37.95
N ARG A 178 17.17 -31.50 -37.19
CA ARG A 178 17.76 -31.15 -35.89
C ARG A 178 19.07 -30.39 -36.13
N GLU A 179 18.99 -29.09 -36.42
CA GLU A 179 20.14 -28.22 -36.23
C GLU A 179 20.41 -28.08 -34.73
N GLU A 180 21.57 -28.59 -34.32
CA GLU A 180 22.16 -28.49 -33.00
C GLU A 180 22.53 -27.03 -32.69
N SER A 181 21.54 -26.19 -32.38
CA SER A 181 21.81 -24.86 -31.83
C SER A 181 22.09 -24.95 -30.33
N GLY A 182 23.35 -25.26 -30.00
CA GLY A 182 23.91 -25.03 -28.68
C GLY A 182 23.88 -23.54 -28.34
N LYS A 183 22.75 -23.06 -27.81
CA LYS A 183 22.67 -21.78 -27.09
C LYS A 183 22.77 -22.07 -25.61
N GLU A 184 24.00 -21.93 -25.12
CA GLU A 184 24.35 -21.80 -23.72
C GLU A 184 23.52 -20.66 -23.12
N GLY A 185 22.42 -21.02 -22.45
CA GLY A 185 21.54 -20.08 -21.75
C GLY A 185 22.19 -19.60 -20.47
N GLY A 186 23.15 -18.69 -20.60
CA GLY A 186 23.71 -17.93 -19.49
C GLY A 186 22.57 -17.25 -18.73
N ARG A 187 22.36 -17.65 -17.46
CA ARG A 187 21.55 -16.89 -16.52
C ARG A 187 22.28 -15.58 -16.22
N GLU A 188 22.02 -14.56 -17.04
CA GLU A 188 22.48 -13.20 -16.75
C GLU A 188 21.75 -12.73 -15.49
N THR A 189 22.46 -12.72 -14.36
CA THR A 189 22.04 -11.97 -13.18
C THR A 189 22.13 -10.49 -13.52
N ILE A 190 20.98 -9.86 -13.73
CA ILE A 190 20.85 -8.41 -13.83
C ILE A 190 21.18 -7.84 -12.43
N VAL A 191 22.46 -7.58 -12.18
CA VAL A 191 22.88 -6.71 -11.08
C VAL A 191 22.70 -5.29 -11.59
N GLY A 192 21.60 -4.65 -11.16
CA GLY A 192 21.31 -3.26 -11.49
C GLY A 192 22.42 -2.34 -10.97
N ARG A 193 23.28 -1.89 -11.89
CA ARG A 193 24.21 -0.79 -11.67
C ARG A 193 23.41 0.51 -11.72
N VAL A 194 23.09 1.05 -10.56
CA VAL A 194 22.58 2.42 -10.43
C VAL A 194 23.78 3.34 -10.47
N GLU A 195 24.02 3.98 -11.62
CA GLU A 195 24.89 5.16 -11.69
C GLU A 195 24.11 6.36 -11.13
N LEU A 196 24.76 7.04 -10.19
CA LEU A 196 24.34 8.32 -9.62
C LEU A 196 24.90 9.42 -10.51
N GLU A 197 24.02 10.22 -11.12
CA GLU A 197 24.29 11.60 -11.49
C GLU A 197 23.35 12.51 -10.69
#